data_AF-A0A5K3FFM9-F1
#
_entry.id   AF-A0A5K3FFM9-F1
#
_cell.length_a   1.000
_cell.length_b   1.000
_cell.length_c   1.000
_cell.angle_alpha   90.00
_cell.angle_beta   90.00
_cell.angle_gamma   90.00
#
_symmetry.space_group_name_H-M   'P 1'
#
loop_
_entity.id
_entity.type
_entity.pdbx_description
1 polymer ?
#
loop_
_entity_poly.entity_id
_entity_poly.type
_entity_poly.pdbx_seq_one_letter_code
_entity_poly.pdbx_strand_id
1 'polypeptide(L)'
;MSTIPLTNLLPGTNYTFEWSSANQFHLTTTIQFVTATDPLEAPRKPTHFVFLVPTSNHLRISVFLDDPCPYDNGGRAELNNILIRYRKAAQQLGQGFGGGKALVGYGNWSETHACFQNQLKDPRLLANDIQQNQQIKWSGDSVIQCDVPVDDPGADLEVAVATMNRYGVSPWVPSIYRASEALNAAYFYTTAAHQLLASVTSAIPILLLVLHY
;
A
#
# COMPACT_ATOMS: atom_id res chain seq x y z
N MET A 1 -39.04 -11.84 -22.75
CA MET A 1 -38.49 -11.45 -21.43
C MET A 1 -37.45 -10.38 -21.72
N SER A 2 -37.59 -9.18 -21.15
CA SER A 2 -36.65 -8.08 -21.37
C SER A 2 -35.81 -7.92 -20.11
N THR A 3 -34.49 -7.89 -20.26
CA THR A 3 -33.54 -7.72 -19.15
C THR A 3 -32.87 -6.36 -19.30
N ILE A 4 -32.89 -5.54 -18.24
CA ILE A 4 -32.19 -4.25 -18.22
C ILE A 4 -30.91 -4.43 -17.39
N PRO A 5 -29.71 -4.37 -18.02
CA PRO A 5 -28.47 -4.45 -17.27
C PRO A 5 -28.25 -3.16 -16.48
N LEU A 6 -28.04 -3.29 -15.18
CA LEU A 6 -27.61 -2.20 -14.30
C LEU A 6 -26.10 -2.36 -14.02
N THR A 7 -25.36 -1.27 -14.16
CA THR A 7 -23.89 -1.25 -14.00
C THR A 7 -23.48 -0.20 -12.96
N ASN A 8 -22.21 -0.20 -12.56
CA ASN A 8 -21.66 0.71 -11.55
C ASN A 8 -22.31 0.61 -10.16
N LEU A 9 -22.79 -0.58 -9.80
CA LEU A 9 -23.25 -0.90 -8.46
C LEU A 9 -22.05 -1.31 -7.59
N LEU A 10 -22.10 -0.98 -6.30
CA LEU A 10 -21.11 -1.44 -5.33
C LEU A 10 -21.23 -2.95 -5.18
N PRO A 11 -20.12 -3.69 -5.10
CA PRO A 11 -20.14 -5.14 -4.95
C PRO A 11 -20.66 -5.57 -3.57
N GLY A 12 -21.18 -6.79 -3.45
CA GLY A 12 -21.72 -7.36 -2.20
C GLY A 12 -22.69 -6.44 -1.46
N THR A 13 -23.43 -5.61 -2.19
CA THR A 13 -24.30 -4.56 -1.64
C THR A 13 -25.75 -4.87 -1.99
N ASN A 14 -26.62 -4.76 -0.98
CA ASN A 14 -28.06 -4.91 -1.17
C ASN A 14 -28.65 -3.62 -1.74
N TYR A 15 -29.38 -3.75 -2.83
CA TYR A 15 -30.12 -2.66 -3.46
C TYR A 15 -31.61 -2.96 -3.41
N THR A 16 -32.39 -1.97 -2.98
CA THR A 16 -33.84 -1.96 -3.15
C THR A 16 -34.16 -1.26 -4.45
N PHE A 17 -34.81 -1.99 -5.37
CA PHE A 17 -35.28 -1.44 -6.62
C PHE A 17 -36.77 -1.16 -6.54
N GLU A 18 -37.15 0.01 -7.03
CA GLU A 18 -38.54 0.39 -7.19
C GLU A 18 -38.89 0.38 -8.68
N TRP A 19 -39.91 -0.36 -9.04
CA TRP A 19 -40.39 -0.46 -10.42
C TRP A 19 -41.83 0.02 -10.51
N SER A 20 -42.09 0.94 -11.44
CA SER A 20 -43.44 1.33 -11.85
C SER A 20 -43.49 1.41 -13.37
N SER A 21 -44.68 1.20 -13.94
CA SER A 21 -44.92 1.37 -15.36
C SER A 21 -45.67 2.69 -15.57
N ALA A 22 -45.36 3.41 -16.64
CA ALA A 22 -46.01 4.68 -16.97
C ALA A 22 -46.70 4.60 -18.33
N ASN A 23 -47.81 5.32 -18.47
CA ASN A 23 -48.33 5.74 -19.77
C ASN A 23 -48.50 7.27 -19.79
N GLN A 24 -49.08 7.81 -20.86
CA GLN A 24 -49.25 9.27 -21.03
C GLN A 24 -50.18 9.94 -19.99
N PHE A 25 -50.85 9.17 -19.13
CA PHE A 25 -51.84 9.69 -18.18
C PHE A 25 -51.43 9.43 -16.73
N HIS A 26 -50.92 8.24 -16.41
CA HIS A 26 -50.67 7.83 -15.02
C HIS A 26 -49.51 6.83 -14.90
N LEU A 27 -48.98 6.73 -13.67
CA LEU A 27 -48.08 5.67 -13.21
C LEU A 27 -48.90 4.54 -12.58
N THR A 28 -48.43 3.29 -12.73
CA THR A 28 -48.94 2.16 -11.96
C THR A 28 -48.44 2.20 -10.52
N THR A 29 -49.04 1.40 -9.65
CA THR A 29 -48.51 1.11 -8.32
C THR A 29 -47.06 0.63 -8.40
N THR A 30 -46.22 1.15 -7.52
CA THR A 30 -44.81 0.75 -7.41
C THR A 30 -44.68 -0.65 -6.81
N ILE A 31 -43.83 -1.46 -7.40
CA ILE A 31 -43.37 -2.74 -6.84
C ILE A 31 -41.95 -2.53 -6.33
N GLN A 32 -41.65 -3.08 -5.16
CA GLN A 32 -40.31 -3.08 -4.60
C GLN A 32 -39.76 -4.51 -4.57
N PHE A 33 -38.48 -4.66 -4.90
CA PHE A 33 -37.76 -5.91 -4.68
C PHE A 33 -36.32 -5.61 -4.28
N VAL A 34 -35.73 -6.53 -3.52
CA VAL A 34 -34.34 -6.42 -3.07
C VAL A 34 -33.51 -7.44 -3.82
N THR A 35 -32.37 -7.02 -4.33
CA THR A 35 -31.36 -7.92 -4.87
C THR A 35 -29.97 -7.43 -4.47
N ALA A 36 -29.01 -8.35 -4.46
CA ALA A 36 -27.64 -8.09 -4.06
C ALA A 36 -26.73 -8.22 -5.27
N THR A 37 -25.70 -7.38 -5.32
CA THR A 37 -24.56 -7.61 -6.21
C THR A 37 -23.67 -8.71 -5.64
N ASP A 38 -22.97 -9.42 -6.52
CA ASP A 38 -21.99 -10.41 -6.09
C ASP A 38 -20.86 -9.74 -5.28
N PRO A 39 -20.38 -10.37 -4.19
CA PRO A 39 -19.23 -9.87 -3.44
C PRO A 39 -17.97 -9.95 -4.30
N LEU A 40 -17.00 -9.07 -4.02
CA LEU A 40 -15.66 -9.24 -4.59
C LEU A 40 -14.89 -10.32 -3.84
N GLU A 41 -13.85 -10.79 -4.51
CA GLU A 41 -12.83 -11.63 -3.89
C GLU A 41 -11.89 -10.81 -3.01
N ALA A 42 -11.06 -11.52 -2.24
CA ALA A 42 -9.95 -10.92 -1.52
C ALA A 42 -9.01 -10.17 -2.49
N PRO A 43 -8.35 -9.10 -2.05
CA PRO A 43 -7.49 -8.30 -2.92
C PRO A 43 -6.28 -9.12 -3.37
N ARG A 44 -5.69 -8.73 -4.51
CA ARG A 44 -4.38 -9.28 -4.89
C ARG A 44 -3.29 -8.76 -3.97
N LYS A 45 -2.27 -9.59 -3.78
CA LYS A 45 -1.07 -9.29 -2.99
C LYS A 45 -0.34 -8.04 -3.55
N PRO A 46 0.39 -7.29 -2.71
CA PRO A 46 1.28 -6.22 -3.20
C PRO A 46 2.27 -6.75 -4.24
N THR A 47 2.75 -5.88 -5.13
CA THR A 47 3.72 -6.28 -6.17
C THR A 47 5.08 -6.51 -5.56
N HIS A 48 5.50 -5.53 -4.78
CA HIS A 48 6.72 -5.54 -3.99
C HIS A 48 6.64 -4.45 -2.92
N PHE A 49 7.61 -4.48 -2.01
CA PHE A 49 7.84 -3.43 -1.05
C PHE A 49 9.33 -3.31 -0.80
N VAL A 50 9.75 -2.13 -0.36
CA VAL A 50 11.15 -1.84 -0.04
C VAL A 50 11.26 -1.30 1.37
N PHE A 51 12.38 -1.59 2.02
CA PHE A 51 12.71 -1.04 3.32
C PHE A 51 13.37 0.33 3.13
N LEU A 52 12.87 1.32 3.87
CA LEU A 52 13.49 2.63 3.97
C LEU A 52 14.38 2.67 5.21
N VAL A 53 15.11 3.78 5.36
CA VAL A 53 15.92 4.04 6.55
C VAL A 53 15.04 3.93 7.80
N PRO A 54 15.37 3.02 8.75
CA PRO A 54 14.59 2.83 9.97
C PRO A 54 14.71 4.06 10.88
N THR A 55 13.76 4.19 11.80
CA THR A 55 13.89 5.09 12.95
C THR A 55 14.33 4.30 14.18
N SER A 56 14.54 4.96 15.33
CA SER A 56 15.00 4.28 16.55
C SER A 56 14.08 3.14 17.00
N ASN A 57 12.78 3.20 16.68
CA ASN A 57 11.78 2.24 17.17
C ASN A 57 10.82 1.73 16.08
N HIS A 58 11.00 2.14 14.81
CA HIS A 58 10.10 1.74 13.73
C HIS A 58 10.87 1.31 12.49
N LEU A 59 10.40 0.23 11.86
CA LEU A 59 10.70 -0.08 10.48
C LEU A 59 9.86 0.80 9.57
N ARG A 60 10.49 1.38 8.56
CA ARG A 60 9.79 2.14 7.55
C ARG A 60 9.77 1.35 6.25
N ILE A 61 8.57 1.14 5.73
CA ILE A 61 8.32 0.29 4.56
C ILE A 61 7.58 1.10 3.52
N SER A 62 8.03 1.02 2.28
CA SER A 62 7.33 1.57 1.11
C SER A 62 6.70 0.44 0.31
N VAL A 63 5.38 0.45 0.17
CA VAL A 63 4.60 -0.61 -0.48
C VAL A 63 4.11 -0.14 -1.84
N PHE A 64 4.30 -0.99 -2.85
CA PHE A 64 3.89 -0.76 -4.22
C PHE A 64 2.74 -1.68 -4.58
N LEU A 65 1.73 -1.10 -5.23
CA LEU A 65 0.57 -1.78 -5.78
C LEU A 65 0.64 -1.62 -7.31
N ASP A 66 0.17 -2.59 -8.08
CA ASP A 66 0.13 -2.48 -9.56
C ASP A 66 -0.87 -1.40 -10.01
N ASP A 67 -0.45 -0.54 -10.94
CA ASP A 67 -1.30 0.33 -11.78
C ASP A 67 -0.93 0.07 -13.27
N PRO A 68 -1.88 -0.22 -14.18
CA PRO A 68 -3.33 -0.32 -13.98
C PRO A 68 -3.75 -1.74 -13.63
N CYS A 69 -4.65 -1.87 -12.66
CA CYS A 69 -5.39 -3.09 -12.36
C CYS A 69 -4.54 -4.33 -12.00
N PRO A 70 -4.74 -4.81 -10.76
CA PRO A 70 -5.27 -6.16 -10.61
C PRO A 70 -6.64 -6.18 -9.94
N TYR A 71 -7.14 -5.00 -9.56
CA TYR A 71 -8.38 -4.81 -8.81
C TYR A 71 -9.54 -4.46 -9.75
N ASP A 72 -9.89 -5.41 -10.63
CA ASP A 72 -11.04 -5.29 -11.51
C ASP A 72 -12.36 -5.19 -10.70
N ASN A 73 -13.45 -4.82 -11.37
CA ASN A 73 -14.81 -4.77 -10.80
C ASN A 73 -14.97 -3.90 -9.53
N GLY A 74 -14.19 -2.83 -9.41
CA GLY A 74 -14.26 -1.93 -8.26
C GLY A 74 -13.50 -2.42 -7.02
N GLY A 75 -12.69 -3.49 -7.14
CA GLY A 75 -11.84 -3.95 -6.03
C GLY A 75 -10.87 -2.90 -5.50
N ARG A 76 -10.50 -1.94 -6.34
CA ARG A 76 -9.65 -0.81 -5.96
C ARG A 76 -10.35 0.09 -4.93
N ALA A 77 -11.66 0.31 -5.06
CA ALA A 77 -12.43 1.11 -4.12
C ALA A 77 -12.62 0.40 -2.76
N GLU A 78 -12.45 -0.92 -2.75
CA GLU A 78 -12.67 -1.78 -1.58
C GLU A 78 -11.42 -2.08 -0.78
N LEU A 79 -10.23 -1.77 -1.32
CA LEU A 79 -8.99 -1.93 -0.58
C LEU A 79 -9.03 -0.99 0.64
N ASN A 80 -8.73 -1.53 1.82
CA ASN A 80 -8.93 -0.86 3.10
C ASN A 80 -7.60 -0.65 3.83
N ASN A 81 -6.78 -1.70 3.93
CA ASN A 81 -5.56 -1.69 4.71
C ASN A 81 -4.40 -2.39 4.02
N ILE A 82 -3.19 -1.91 4.32
CA ILE A 82 -1.96 -2.68 4.16
C ILE A 82 -1.65 -3.33 5.51
N LEU A 83 -1.54 -4.65 5.53
CA LEU A 83 -1.25 -5.43 6.72
C LEU A 83 0.22 -5.80 6.73
N ILE A 84 0.89 -5.62 7.87
CA ILE A 84 2.31 -5.88 8.03
C ILE A 84 2.53 -6.68 9.31
N ARG A 85 3.34 -7.72 9.22
CA ARG A 85 3.81 -8.49 10.39
C ARG A 85 5.28 -8.84 10.22
N TYR A 86 5.97 -9.05 11.31
CA TYR A 86 7.40 -9.37 11.29
C TYR A 86 7.75 -10.50 12.27
N ARG A 87 8.91 -11.11 12.08
CA ARG A 87 9.54 -12.04 13.03
C ARG A 87 11.06 -11.95 12.91
N LYS A 88 11.77 -12.49 13.90
CA LYS A 88 13.24 -12.51 13.87
C LYS A 88 13.74 -13.40 12.73
N ALA A 89 14.83 -12.98 12.06
CA ALA A 89 15.50 -13.78 11.05
C ALA A 89 16.91 -14.17 11.50
N ALA A 90 17.32 -15.39 11.18
CA ALA A 90 18.64 -15.90 11.49
C ALA A 90 19.23 -16.65 10.30
N GLN A 91 20.55 -16.78 10.29
CA GLN A 91 21.22 -17.57 9.27
C GLN A 91 20.81 -19.03 9.43
N GLN A 92 20.28 -19.60 8.36
CA GLN A 92 20.06 -21.03 8.28
C GLN A 92 21.43 -21.71 8.26
N LEU A 93 21.79 -22.38 9.35
CA LEU A 93 22.94 -23.28 9.41
C LEU A 93 22.65 -24.45 8.46
N GLY A 94 23.23 -24.40 7.26
CA GLY A 94 23.08 -25.47 6.28
C GLY A 94 23.71 -26.76 6.77
N GLN A 95 22.91 -27.83 6.84
CA GLN A 95 23.41 -29.17 6.59
C GLN A 95 23.79 -29.25 5.10
N GLY A 96 25.08 -29.21 4.80
CA GLY A 96 25.59 -29.47 3.46
C GLY A 96 26.53 -28.39 2.93
N PHE A 97 27.74 -28.82 2.58
CA PHE A 97 28.78 -28.03 1.95
C PHE A 97 28.26 -27.30 0.69
N GLY A 98 28.27 -25.97 0.69
CA GLY A 98 28.15 -25.15 -0.52
C GLY A 98 26.89 -24.29 -0.69
N GLY A 99 25.90 -24.38 0.19
CA GLY A 99 24.73 -23.49 0.15
C GLY A 99 25.01 -22.14 0.81
N GLY A 100 24.86 -21.03 0.07
CA GLY A 100 25.03 -19.68 0.61
C GLY A 100 24.19 -19.44 1.88
N LYS A 101 24.73 -18.64 2.81
CA LYS A 101 24.10 -18.32 4.11
C LYS A 101 22.78 -17.56 3.91
N ALA A 102 21.68 -18.29 3.70
CA ALA A 102 20.34 -17.71 3.59
C ALA A 102 19.81 -17.32 4.99
N LEU A 103 19.24 -16.11 5.10
CA LEU A 103 18.48 -15.73 6.28
C LEU A 103 17.06 -16.28 6.17
N VAL A 104 16.55 -16.86 7.25
CA VAL A 104 15.18 -17.39 7.34
C VAL A 104 14.56 -16.92 8.64
N GLY A 105 13.29 -16.50 8.59
CA GLY A 105 12.57 -16.12 9.79
C GLY A 105 12.24 -17.31 10.68
N TYR A 106 12.30 -17.09 11.98
CA TYR A 106 12.06 -18.10 13.01
C TYR A 106 11.19 -17.52 14.14
N GLY A 107 10.62 -18.42 14.94
CA GLY A 107 9.68 -18.06 15.99
C GLY A 107 8.31 -17.62 15.44
N ASN A 108 7.52 -17.04 16.33
CA ASN A 108 6.17 -16.58 16.03
C ASN A 108 6.21 -15.24 15.30
N TRP A 109 5.22 -15.03 14.44
CA TRP A 109 4.94 -13.71 13.88
C TRP A 109 4.50 -12.75 15.00
N SER A 110 4.84 -11.48 14.83
CA SER A 110 4.30 -10.37 15.61
C SER A 110 2.78 -10.28 15.45
N GLU A 111 2.17 -9.42 16.26
CA GLU A 111 0.84 -8.91 15.94
C GLU A 111 0.83 -8.26 14.54
N THR A 112 -0.32 -8.30 13.88
CA THR A 112 -0.47 -7.69 12.56
C THR A 112 -0.75 -6.20 12.74
N HIS A 113 0.15 -5.39 12.19
CA HIS A 113 0.01 -3.95 12.14
C HIS A 113 -0.74 -3.54 10.87
N ALA A 114 -1.78 -2.73 11.04
CA ALA A 114 -2.52 -2.14 9.93
C ALA A 114 -1.95 -0.75 9.61
N CYS A 115 -1.49 -0.57 8.39
CA CYS A 115 -1.12 0.70 7.80
C CYS A 115 -2.32 1.24 7.02
N PHE A 116 -2.96 2.27 7.58
CA PHE A 116 -4.15 2.91 7.03
C PHE A 116 -3.75 4.06 6.10
N GLN A 117 -4.31 4.06 4.88
CA GLN A 117 -4.19 5.22 3.97
C GLN A 117 -5.30 6.26 4.20
N ASN A 118 -6.41 5.88 4.87
CA ASN A 118 -7.64 6.70 4.98
C ASN A 118 -7.83 7.40 6.34
N GLN A 119 -6.81 7.49 7.20
CA GLN A 119 -6.92 8.43 8.31
C GLN A 119 -6.74 9.86 7.79
N LEU A 120 -7.87 10.55 7.61
CA LEU A 120 -7.93 12.00 7.76
C LEU A 120 -7.12 12.37 9.00
N LYS A 121 -6.02 13.10 8.78
CA LYS A 121 -4.99 13.39 9.78
C LYS A 121 -5.47 14.21 10.98
N ASP A 122 -6.75 14.59 11.02
CA ASP A 122 -7.34 15.33 12.13
C ASP A 122 -8.88 15.16 12.18
N PRO A 123 -9.46 14.65 13.30
CA PRO A 123 -10.92 14.61 13.52
C PRO A 123 -11.58 16.01 13.54
N ARG A 124 -10.81 17.09 13.71
CA ARG A 124 -11.32 18.48 13.79
C ARG A 124 -11.58 19.12 12.42
N LEU A 125 -11.11 18.52 11.33
CA LEU A 125 -11.34 19.02 9.97
C LEU A 125 -12.70 18.60 9.38
N LEU A 126 -13.49 17.80 10.10
CA LEU A 126 -14.82 17.33 9.66
C LEU A 126 -15.88 18.43 9.47
N ALA A 127 -15.69 19.64 9.99
CA ALA A 127 -16.71 20.68 9.93
C ALA A 127 -16.71 21.49 8.62
N ASN A 128 -15.61 21.52 7.86
CA ASN A 128 -15.46 22.40 6.69
C ASN A 128 -15.31 21.66 5.34
N ASP A 129 -15.10 20.33 5.34
CA ASP A 129 -14.78 19.58 4.13
C ASP A 129 -15.99 18.87 3.47
N ILE A 130 -17.23 19.23 3.82
CA ILE A 130 -18.44 18.66 3.19
C ILE A 130 -18.58 19.06 1.70
N GLN A 131 -17.72 19.96 1.17
CA GLN A 131 -17.73 20.35 -0.24
C GLN A 131 -16.51 19.94 -1.07
N GLN A 132 -15.49 19.30 -0.48
CA GLN A 132 -14.45 18.67 -1.27
C GLN A 132 -14.63 17.17 -1.18
N ASN A 133 -15.06 16.60 -2.31
CA ASN A 133 -14.92 15.19 -2.63
C ASN A 133 -13.45 14.82 -2.47
N GLN A 134 -13.00 14.51 -1.24
CA GLN A 134 -11.68 14.00 -0.97
C GLN A 134 -11.64 12.61 -1.59
N GLN A 135 -11.30 12.58 -2.89
CA GLN A 135 -10.95 11.37 -3.59
C GLN A 135 -9.93 10.64 -2.71
N ILE A 136 -10.26 9.39 -2.36
CA ILE A 136 -9.33 8.47 -1.73
C ILE A 136 -8.05 8.53 -2.55
N LYS A 137 -6.99 9.13 -1.99
CA LYS A 137 -5.69 9.25 -2.67
C LYS A 137 -5.08 7.87 -2.72
N TRP A 138 -5.42 7.12 -3.76
CA TRP A 138 -4.86 5.81 -4.04
C TRP A 138 -3.44 5.94 -4.60
N SER A 139 -2.57 5.04 -4.16
CA SER A 139 -1.13 4.98 -4.46
C SER A 139 -0.75 4.56 -5.88
N GLY A 140 -1.69 4.55 -6.82
CA GLY A 140 -1.33 4.47 -8.24
C GLY A 140 -0.38 5.61 -8.65
N ASP A 141 -0.51 6.76 -7.97
CA ASP A 141 0.28 7.97 -8.24
C ASP A 141 1.35 8.27 -7.17
N SER A 142 1.44 7.50 -6.06
CA SER A 142 2.38 7.80 -4.97
C SER A 142 2.69 6.60 -4.05
N VAL A 143 3.95 6.44 -3.64
CA VAL A 143 4.42 5.40 -2.72
C VAL A 143 3.66 5.41 -1.37
N ILE A 144 3.17 4.23 -0.91
CA ILE A 144 2.58 4.10 0.43
C ILE A 144 3.69 3.86 1.45
N GLN A 145 3.91 4.82 2.34
CA GLN A 145 4.85 4.65 3.45
C GLN A 145 4.13 4.20 4.71
N CYS A 146 4.62 3.10 5.30
CA CYS A 146 4.14 2.53 6.55
C CYS A 146 5.27 2.53 7.58
N ASP A 147 5.00 3.05 8.78
CA ASP A 147 5.90 2.97 9.92
C ASP A 147 5.38 1.89 10.88
N VAL A 148 6.16 0.82 11.08
CA VAL A 148 5.79 -0.34 11.90
C VAL A 148 6.66 -0.36 13.14
N PRO A 149 6.07 -0.31 14.35
CA PRO A 149 6.85 -0.38 15.58
C PRO A 149 7.53 -1.76 15.68
N VAL A 150 8.81 -1.76 16.08
CA VAL A 150 9.59 -2.99 16.29
C VAL A 150 10.41 -2.88 17.56
N ASP A 151 10.64 -4.03 18.21
CA ASP A 151 11.41 -4.10 19.44
C ASP A 151 12.89 -3.72 19.23
N ASP A 152 13.45 -4.15 18.09
CA ASP A 152 14.84 -3.88 17.72
C ASP A 152 14.96 -3.70 16.20
N PRO A 153 15.01 -2.45 15.69
CA PRO A 153 15.20 -2.18 14.26
C PRO A 153 16.64 -2.47 13.78
N GLY A 154 17.57 -2.76 14.71
CA GLY A 154 18.94 -3.20 14.43
C GLY A 154 19.08 -4.70 14.16
N ALA A 155 18.02 -5.48 14.36
CA ALA A 155 18.03 -6.92 14.09
C ALA A 155 17.65 -7.23 12.62
N ASP A 156 18.13 -8.38 12.13
CA ASP A 156 17.64 -8.95 10.88
C ASP A 156 16.23 -9.55 11.12
N LEU A 157 15.27 -9.20 10.25
CA LEU A 157 13.86 -9.56 10.42
C LEU A 157 13.31 -10.15 9.12
N GLU A 158 12.40 -11.11 9.24
CA GLU A 158 11.50 -11.46 8.13
C GLU A 158 10.23 -10.66 8.28
N VAL A 159 9.89 -9.89 7.25
CA VAL A 159 8.71 -9.03 7.20
C VAL A 159 7.78 -9.55 6.13
N ALA A 160 6.50 -9.65 6.42
CA ALA A 160 5.48 -10.04 5.48
C ALA A 160 4.43 -8.94 5.33
N VAL A 161 4.06 -8.64 4.09
CA VAL A 161 3.08 -7.61 3.74
C VAL A 161 1.92 -8.23 2.98
N ALA A 162 0.69 -7.82 3.30
CA ALA A 162 -0.53 -8.20 2.60
C ALA A 162 -1.45 -6.99 2.41
N THR A 163 -2.42 -7.11 1.52
CA THR A 163 -3.51 -6.16 1.34
C THR A 163 -4.81 -6.74 1.89
N MET A 164 -5.75 -5.89 2.31
CA MET A 164 -7.04 -6.33 2.86
C MET A 164 -8.19 -5.46 2.37
N ASN A 165 -9.30 -6.10 2.00
CA ASN A 165 -10.61 -5.47 1.81
C ASN A 165 -11.62 -6.07 2.80
N ARG A 166 -12.90 -5.67 2.71
CA ARG A 166 -13.95 -6.24 3.57
C ARG A 166 -14.25 -7.73 3.33
N TYR A 167 -13.76 -8.29 2.22
CA TYR A 167 -14.00 -9.67 1.80
C TYR A 167 -12.86 -10.61 2.18
N GLY A 168 -11.68 -10.09 2.51
CA GLY A 168 -10.57 -10.89 3.00
C GLY A 168 -9.20 -10.25 2.86
N VAL A 169 -8.19 -11.06 3.12
CA VAL A 169 -6.77 -10.70 3.10
C VAL A 169 -6.09 -11.39 1.93
N SER A 170 -5.21 -10.69 1.22
CA SER A 170 -4.41 -11.27 0.15
C SER A 170 -3.41 -12.30 0.68
N PRO A 171 -2.80 -13.11 -0.21
CA PRO A 171 -1.57 -13.81 0.15
C PRO A 171 -0.50 -12.85 0.67
N TRP A 172 0.29 -13.33 1.63
CA TRP A 172 1.39 -12.57 2.23
C TRP A 172 2.63 -12.60 1.31
N VAL A 173 3.28 -11.44 1.17
CA VAL A 173 4.56 -11.29 0.47
C VAL A 173 5.66 -11.17 1.52
N PRO A 174 6.53 -12.19 1.70
CA PRO A 174 7.64 -12.11 2.63
C PRO A 174 8.87 -11.44 1.99
N SER A 175 9.67 -10.76 2.81
CA SER A 175 11.01 -10.26 2.47
C SER A 175 11.89 -10.20 3.71
N ILE A 176 13.21 -10.28 3.53
CA ILE A 176 14.17 -10.18 4.63
C ILE A 176 14.63 -8.72 4.75
N TYR A 177 14.36 -8.11 5.89
CA TYR A 177 14.98 -6.86 6.32
C TYR A 177 16.34 -7.15 6.93
N ARG A 178 17.38 -6.50 6.40
CA ARG A 178 18.75 -6.56 6.90
C ARG A 178 19.13 -5.20 7.46
N ALA A 179 19.28 -5.11 8.77
CA ALA A 179 19.55 -3.83 9.43
C ALA A 179 20.88 -3.21 8.98
N SER A 180 21.90 -4.05 8.78
CA SER A 180 23.22 -3.61 8.30
C SER A 180 23.15 -2.97 6.91
N GLU A 181 22.35 -3.52 5.99
CA GLU A 181 22.18 -2.98 4.64
C GLU A 181 21.37 -1.67 4.66
N ALA A 182 20.32 -1.61 5.47
CA ALA A 182 19.49 -0.42 5.60
C ALA A 182 20.26 0.78 6.19
N LEU A 183 21.08 0.53 7.22
CA LEU A 183 21.94 1.56 7.82
C LEU A 183 23.08 1.98 6.88
N ASN A 184 23.71 1.04 6.17
CA ASN A 184 24.75 1.35 5.20
C ASN A 184 24.19 2.21 4.06
N ALA A 185 23.01 1.87 3.52
CA ALA A 185 22.35 2.67 2.51
C ALA A 185 22.11 4.11 3.00
N ALA A 186 21.61 4.30 4.24
CA ALA A 186 21.40 5.61 4.83
C ALA A 186 22.69 6.45 4.92
N TYR A 187 23.81 5.81 5.27
CA TYR A 187 25.11 6.47 5.37
C TYR A 187 25.64 6.98 4.02
N PHE A 188 25.50 6.18 2.96
CA PHE A 188 25.92 6.61 1.61
C PHE A 188 25.02 7.71 1.02
N TYR A 189 23.71 7.68 1.31
CA TYR A 189 22.80 8.77 0.88
C TYR A 189 23.10 10.10 1.58
N THR A 190 23.42 10.07 2.88
CA THR A 190 23.72 11.30 3.65
C THR A 190 25.07 11.89 3.28
N THR A 191 26.07 11.06 2.97
CA THR A 191 27.39 11.51 2.48
C THR A 191 27.32 12.05 1.05
N ALA A 192 26.57 11.42 0.15
CA ALA A 192 26.32 11.95 -1.20
C ALA A 192 25.53 13.27 -1.17
N ALA A 193 24.52 13.39 -0.31
CA ALA A 193 23.77 14.63 -0.11
C ALA A 193 24.65 15.74 0.51
N HIS A 194 25.56 15.41 1.43
CA HIS A 194 26.54 16.36 1.96
C HIS A 194 27.57 16.79 0.91
N GLN A 195 28.03 15.89 0.03
CA GLN A 195 28.96 16.24 -1.05
C GLN A 195 28.29 17.10 -2.14
N LEU A 196 27.00 16.88 -2.40
CA LEU A 196 26.20 17.74 -3.27
C LEU A 196 25.93 19.11 -2.61
N LEU A 197 25.58 19.17 -1.33
CA LEU A 197 25.38 20.45 -0.61
C LEU A 197 26.67 21.25 -0.41
N ALA A 198 27.81 20.58 -0.24
CA ALA A 198 29.13 21.22 -0.17
C ALA A 198 29.63 21.73 -1.54
N SER A 199 29.10 21.22 -2.66
CA SER A 199 29.44 21.70 -4.01
C SER A 199 28.54 22.84 -4.50
N VAL A 200 27.37 23.08 -3.90
CA VAL A 200 26.51 24.24 -4.27
C VAL A 200 26.89 25.53 -3.55
N THR A 201 27.79 25.51 -2.56
CA THR A 201 28.26 26.72 -1.85
C THR A 201 29.59 27.28 -2.39
N SER A 202 30.15 26.73 -3.47
CA SER A 202 31.42 27.21 -4.06
C SER A 202 31.40 27.45 -5.57
N ALA A 203 30.25 27.83 -6.15
CA ALA A 203 30.17 28.17 -7.57
C ALA A 203 29.49 29.52 -7.84
N ILE A 204 30.26 30.61 -7.64
CA ILE A 204 30.12 31.83 -8.46
C ILE A 204 31.06 31.63 -9.67
N PRO A 205 30.62 31.94 -10.90
CA PRO A 205 31.15 31.34 -12.12
C PRO A 205 32.43 32.05 -12.57
N ILE A 206 33.44 31.28 -12.98
CA ILE A 206 34.48 31.78 -13.88
C ILE A 206 34.49 30.92 -15.15
N LEU A 207 34.29 31.64 -16.23
CA LEU A 207 34.16 31.31 -17.63
C LEU A 207 35.53 30.99 -18.27
N LEU A 208 35.50 30.26 -19.40
CA LEU A 208 36.55 30.06 -20.44
C LEU A 208 37.64 29.00 -20.12
N LEU A 209 38.10 28.15 -21.05
CA LEU A 209 37.99 28.13 -22.52
C LEU A 209 38.21 26.70 -23.05
N VAL A 210 37.52 26.44 -24.17
CA VAL A 210 37.60 25.30 -25.10
C VAL A 210 39.03 24.99 -25.56
N LEU A 211 39.31 23.70 -25.84
CA LEU A 211 40.28 23.31 -26.87
C LEU A 211 39.82 22.02 -27.54
N HIS A 212 39.35 22.12 -28.79
CA HIS A 212 39.67 21.17 -29.86
C HIS A 212 39.81 21.99 -31.16
N TYR A 213 41.03 21.94 -31.70
CA TYR A 213 41.60 22.47 -32.95
C TYR A 213 41.86 23.98 -33.07
#